data_AF-A0A8S1US83-F1
#
_entry.id   AF-A0A8S1US83-F1
#
_cell.length_a   1.000
_cell.length_b   1.000
_cell.length_c   1.000
_cell.angle_alpha   90.00
_cell.angle_beta   90.00
_cell.angle_gamma   90.00
#
_symmetry.space_group_name_H-M   'P 1'
#
loop_
_entity.id
_entity.type
_entity.pdbx_description
1 polymer ?
#
loop_
_entity_poly.entity_id
_entity_poly.type
_entity_poly.pdbx_seq_one_letter_code
_entity_poly.pdbx_strand_id
1 'polypeptide(L)'
;MTYMLSGECVMFLLCHETENPIMVWKKMIGNKDPAEAKKADPQSLRATYGTSIIKNEFHGSDDPFSANKERDIFKFPIPQKIPDFKFDKMLVSLETLFKFLYPPNLEHSNALERLDIFAIYGPCVNYHSVDQCLCRECAIIGKEHLEGVRESLIATEQTKLGIKIRPQPTTATKTQLPQRVQLPPIRLLKEEDIKQVYQQLCEKCQFHCNGYTHLQGGRNMQHITTDQELNTLAKEMNKQEILELLYSEKGNAANVMIETIDLNEPNHYTKEMIELLFQELETDYYNRFKFYHLQNVILEDRRIRMNAWMSILINKPIHRFKNPKLVCKVPPEMRKNPESIHYTINRILPLNQTYKKKDITKMPLDFPPNIADKEKLNPNEEKLALLKKLHRDTHHMVEIQDAKKVVSNGVYLLRKYNDGRNGDWDNYSSLKGMNRGSYVNYEEKKKKEKL
;
A
#
# COMPACT_ATOMS: atom_id res chain seq x y z
N MET A 1 34.79 -32.66 -5.67
CA MET A 1 34.73 -31.76 -4.47
C MET A 1 35.71 -30.61 -4.60
N THR A 2 36.98 -30.85 -4.96
CA THR A 2 38.02 -29.83 -5.10
C THR A 2 37.65 -28.64 -5.99
N TYR A 3 36.92 -28.86 -7.09
CA TYR A 3 36.47 -27.78 -7.99
C TYR A 3 35.46 -26.82 -7.34
N MET A 4 34.44 -27.34 -6.64
CA MET A 4 33.42 -26.50 -5.98
C MET A 4 34.00 -25.68 -4.81
N LEU A 5 35.20 -26.02 -4.34
CA LEU A 5 35.92 -25.31 -3.27
C LEU A 5 37.05 -24.42 -3.81
N SER A 6 37.29 -24.38 -5.13
CA SER A 6 38.40 -23.62 -5.71
C SER A 6 38.12 -22.12 -5.89
N GLY A 7 36.91 -21.67 -5.58
CA GLY A 7 36.51 -20.27 -5.73
C GLY A 7 35.14 -19.97 -5.12
N GLU A 8 34.69 -18.74 -5.30
CA GLU A 8 33.38 -18.29 -4.84
C GLU A 8 32.26 -18.97 -5.63
N CYS A 9 31.15 -19.27 -4.94
CA CYS A 9 29.92 -19.79 -5.54
C CYS A 9 28.77 -18.86 -5.19
N VAL A 10 27.92 -18.58 -6.16
CA VAL A 10 26.68 -17.83 -5.94
C VAL A 10 25.52 -18.81 -5.83
N MET A 11 24.77 -18.71 -4.73
CA MET A 11 23.62 -19.57 -4.46
C MET A 11 22.34 -18.76 -4.64
N PHE A 12 21.40 -19.29 -5.40
CA PHE A 12 20.08 -18.69 -5.62
C PHE A 12 18.97 -19.61 -5.15
N LEU A 13 17.95 -19.06 -4.49
CA LEU A 13 16.64 -19.69 -4.32
C LEU A 13 15.71 -19.11 -5.39
N LEU A 14 15.39 -19.90 -6.41
CA LEU A 14 14.52 -19.48 -7.50
C LEU A 14 13.08 -19.91 -7.22
N CYS A 15 12.15 -18.97 -7.41
CA CYS A 15 10.72 -19.19 -7.30
C CYS A 15 10.04 -18.81 -8.62
N HIS A 16 8.92 -19.44 -8.93
CA HIS A 16 8.13 -19.16 -10.11
C HIS A 16 6.64 -19.15 -9.70
N GLU A 17 5.88 -18.16 -10.17
CA GLU A 17 4.52 -17.90 -9.67
C GLU A 17 3.51 -18.95 -10.13
N THR A 18 3.63 -19.41 -11.38
CA THR A 18 2.63 -20.27 -12.04
C THR A 18 3.15 -21.67 -12.39
N GLU A 19 4.36 -21.75 -12.93
CA GLU A 19 5.00 -23.00 -13.35
C GLU A 19 5.88 -23.64 -12.26
N ASN A 20 6.25 -24.90 -12.46
CA ASN A 20 7.18 -25.61 -11.59
C ASN A 20 8.61 -25.03 -11.75
N PRO A 21 9.18 -24.38 -10.71
CA PRO A 21 10.47 -23.71 -10.82
C PRO A 21 11.62 -24.65 -11.21
N ILE A 22 11.56 -25.91 -10.78
CA ILE A 22 12.59 -26.92 -11.09
C ILE A 22 12.59 -27.20 -12.59
N MET A 23 11.41 -27.42 -13.18
CA MET A 23 11.30 -27.70 -14.61
C MET A 23 11.78 -26.51 -15.45
N VAL A 24 11.35 -25.30 -15.08
CA VAL A 24 11.75 -24.05 -15.76
C VAL A 24 13.26 -23.86 -15.69
N TRP A 25 13.86 -23.98 -14.49
CA TRP A 25 15.30 -23.82 -14.32
C TRP A 25 16.09 -24.90 -15.06
N LYS A 26 15.68 -26.17 -14.99
CA LYS A 26 16.35 -27.29 -15.69
C LYS A 26 16.31 -27.13 -17.20
N LYS A 27 15.19 -26.63 -17.74
CA LYS A 27 15.08 -26.27 -19.16
C LYS A 27 16.05 -25.16 -19.53
N MET A 28 16.10 -24.09 -18.73
CA MET A 28 16.95 -22.93 -19.01
C MET A 28 18.46 -23.23 -18.91
N ILE A 29 18.89 -24.04 -17.92
CA ILE A 29 20.30 -24.40 -17.81
C ILE A 29 20.73 -25.44 -18.86
N GLY A 30 19.81 -26.27 -19.35
CA GLY A 30 20.10 -27.29 -20.35
C GLY A 30 20.77 -28.55 -19.79
N ASN A 31 21.18 -29.46 -20.68
CA ASN A 31 21.78 -30.75 -20.31
C ASN A 31 23.06 -30.55 -19.47
N LYS A 32 23.32 -31.45 -18.50
CA LYS A 32 24.52 -31.40 -17.63
C LYS A 32 25.83 -31.49 -18.40
N ASP A 33 25.80 -32.10 -19.59
CA ASP A 33 26.90 -32.10 -20.54
C ASP A 33 26.75 -30.91 -21.50
N PRO A 34 27.67 -29.92 -21.45
CA PRO A 34 27.66 -28.77 -22.36
C PRO A 34 27.63 -29.14 -23.85
N ALA A 35 28.23 -30.26 -24.26
CA ALA A 35 28.24 -30.69 -25.66
C ALA A 35 26.84 -31.12 -26.12
N GLU A 36 26.13 -31.88 -25.29
CA GLU A 36 24.75 -32.29 -25.56
C GLU A 36 23.77 -31.12 -25.40
N ALA A 37 24.02 -30.22 -24.43
CA ALA A 37 23.26 -28.99 -24.29
C ALA A 37 23.36 -28.15 -25.57
N LYS A 38 24.55 -28.01 -26.16
CA LYS A 38 24.78 -27.26 -27.39
C LYS A 38 24.10 -27.87 -28.62
N LYS A 39 23.91 -29.19 -28.66
CA LYS A 39 23.15 -29.86 -29.72
C LYS A 39 21.64 -29.66 -29.57
N ALA A 40 21.14 -29.78 -28.34
CA ALA A 40 19.71 -29.72 -28.06
C ALA A 40 19.17 -28.28 -28.04
N ASP A 41 19.89 -27.38 -27.37
CA ASP A 41 19.56 -25.95 -27.27
C ASP A 41 20.86 -25.13 -27.14
N PRO A 42 21.38 -24.58 -28.26
CA PRO A 42 22.57 -23.73 -28.27
C PRO A 42 22.48 -22.48 -27.39
N GLN A 43 21.27 -22.04 -27.01
CA GLN A 43 21.06 -20.85 -26.16
C GLN A 43 20.96 -21.19 -24.67
N SER A 44 20.92 -22.47 -24.30
CA SER A 44 20.92 -22.88 -22.89
C SER A 44 22.19 -22.42 -22.17
N LEU A 45 22.08 -22.20 -20.85
CA LEU A 45 23.19 -21.62 -20.09
C LEU A 45 24.43 -22.53 -20.07
N ARG A 46 24.25 -23.85 -19.96
CA ARG A 46 25.36 -24.80 -20.01
C ARG A 46 25.99 -24.91 -21.41
N ALA A 47 25.22 -24.72 -22.49
CA ALA A 47 25.78 -24.66 -23.84
C ALA A 47 26.64 -23.41 -24.07
N THR A 48 26.27 -22.30 -23.43
CA THR A 48 26.93 -21.00 -23.58
C THR A 48 28.18 -20.87 -22.72
N TYR A 49 28.12 -21.32 -21.46
CA TYR A 49 29.17 -21.06 -20.47
C TYR A 49 29.90 -22.33 -20.00
N GLY A 50 29.29 -23.51 -20.18
CA GLY A 50 29.87 -24.78 -19.75
C GLY A 50 31.03 -25.22 -20.65
N THR A 51 32.10 -25.75 -20.03
CA THR A 51 33.28 -26.25 -20.74
C THR A 51 33.44 -27.76 -20.64
N SER A 52 32.93 -28.38 -19.57
CA SER A 52 32.94 -29.84 -19.38
C SER A 52 31.82 -30.26 -18.42
N ILE A 53 31.60 -31.57 -18.25
CA ILE A 53 30.60 -32.09 -17.30
C ILE A 53 30.88 -31.62 -15.86
N ILE A 54 32.14 -31.47 -15.47
CA ILE A 54 32.55 -30.99 -14.14
C ILE A 54 32.44 -29.47 -14.06
N LYS A 55 32.79 -28.77 -15.14
CA LYS A 55 32.77 -27.31 -15.27
C LYS A 55 31.60 -26.88 -16.17
N ASN A 56 30.40 -27.21 -15.73
CA ASN A 56 29.16 -26.86 -16.45
C ASN A 56 28.53 -25.56 -15.91
N GLU A 57 29.20 -24.88 -14.97
CA GLU A 57 28.87 -23.56 -14.41
C GLU A 57 27.55 -23.44 -13.62
N PHE A 58 26.56 -24.30 -13.87
CA PHE A 58 25.23 -24.21 -13.25
C PHE A 58 24.80 -25.51 -12.59
N HIS A 59 24.37 -25.41 -11.34
CA HIS A 59 23.67 -26.46 -10.61
C HIS A 59 22.16 -26.18 -10.55
N GLY A 60 21.35 -27.22 -10.44
CA GLY A 60 19.92 -27.11 -10.24
C GLY A 60 19.38 -28.41 -9.69
N SER A 61 18.60 -28.32 -8.62
CA SER A 61 17.98 -29.46 -7.96
C SER A 61 17.17 -30.30 -8.97
N ASP A 62 17.19 -31.62 -8.80
CA ASP A 62 16.50 -32.52 -9.74
C ASP A 62 15.01 -32.67 -9.43
N ASP A 63 14.62 -32.51 -8.17
CA ASP A 63 13.27 -32.76 -7.68
C ASP A 63 12.95 -31.91 -6.42
N PRO A 64 11.67 -31.80 -6.03
CA PRO A 64 11.26 -30.97 -4.89
C PRO A 64 11.86 -31.39 -3.54
N PHE A 65 12.14 -32.68 -3.33
CA PHE A 65 12.76 -33.15 -2.09
C PHE A 65 14.23 -32.70 -2.04
N SER A 66 14.97 -32.85 -3.14
CA SER A 66 16.34 -32.34 -3.28
C SER A 66 16.40 -30.82 -3.12
N ALA A 67 15.47 -30.08 -3.73
CA ALA A 67 15.40 -28.63 -3.61
C ALA A 67 15.16 -28.17 -2.16
N ASN A 68 14.23 -28.82 -1.43
CA ASN A 68 13.99 -28.51 -0.02
C ASN A 68 15.21 -28.84 0.86
N LYS A 69 15.87 -29.97 0.61
CA LYS A 69 17.08 -30.36 1.32
C LYS A 69 18.22 -29.36 1.09
N GLU A 70 18.45 -28.95 -0.17
CA GLU A 70 19.47 -27.95 -0.52
C GLU A 70 19.14 -26.59 0.10
N ARG A 71 17.87 -26.14 0.05
CA ARG A 71 17.40 -24.94 0.74
C ARG A 71 17.75 -24.96 2.23
N ASP A 72 17.47 -26.08 2.90
CA ASP A 72 17.71 -26.24 4.33
C ASP A 72 19.22 -26.22 4.66
N ILE A 73 20.05 -26.86 3.83
CA ILE A 73 21.51 -26.82 3.95
C ILE A 73 22.04 -25.38 3.87
N PHE A 74 21.55 -24.60 2.90
CA PHE A 74 21.97 -23.22 2.70
C PHE A 74 21.21 -22.21 3.58
N LYS A 75 20.28 -22.69 4.42
CA LYS A 75 19.45 -21.88 5.33
C LYS A 75 18.69 -20.75 4.63
N PHE A 76 18.23 -21.00 3.40
CA PHE A 76 17.36 -20.05 2.73
C PHE A 76 15.97 -20.00 3.39
N PRO A 77 15.30 -18.83 3.40
CA PRO A 77 13.96 -18.73 3.94
C PRO A 77 12.98 -19.60 3.14
N ILE A 78 11.94 -20.10 3.80
CA ILE A 78 10.85 -20.80 3.12
C ILE A 78 10.14 -19.76 2.24
N PRO A 79 10.11 -19.94 0.91
CA PRO A 79 9.39 -19.02 0.05
C PRO A 79 7.91 -19.08 0.39
N GLN A 80 7.34 -17.94 0.80
CA GLN A 80 5.92 -17.86 1.06
C GLN A 80 5.18 -17.82 -0.27
N LYS A 81 4.16 -18.67 -0.42
CA LYS A 81 3.28 -18.58 -1.57
C LYS A 81 2.57 -17.22 -1.53
N ILE A 82 2.62 -16.49 -2.63
CA ILE A 82 1.85 -15.25 -2.79
C ILE A 82 0.38 -15.60 -2.59
N PRO A 83 -0.30 -15.03 -1.58
CA PRO A 83 -1.70 -15.35 -1.33
C PRO A 83 -2.57 -14.77 -2.45
N ASP A 84 -3.62 -15.49 -2.87
CA ASP A 84 -4.52 -15.00 -3.92
C ASP A 84 -5.15 -13.66 -3.50
N PHE A 85 -5.11 -12.67 -4.39
CA PHE A 85 -5.71 -11.38 -4.12
C PHE A 85 -7.24 -11.50 -4.05
N LYS A 86 -7.82 -11.03 -2.95
CA LYS A 86 -9.27 -10.90 -2.77
C LYS A 86 -9.61 -9.49 -2.31
N PHE A 87 -10.67 -8.93 -2.87
CA PHE A 87 -11.25 -7.70 -2.36
C PHE A 87 -11.93 -7.99 -1.03
N ASP A 88 -11.46 -7.31 0.01
CA ASP A 88 -12.05 -7.35 1.34
C ASP A 88 -12.19 -5.92 1.82
N LYS A 89 -13.43 -5.52 2.10
CA LYS A 89 -13.73 -4.19 2.62
C LYS A 89 -13.06 -3.91 3.97
N MET A 90 -12.68 -4.95 4.72
CA MET A 90 -12.04 -4.82 6.02
C MET A 90 -10.51 -4.68 5.92
N LEU A 91 -9.95 -4.71 4.71
CA LEU A 91 -8.53 -4.51 4.44
C LEU A 91 -8.33 -3.20 3.68
N VAL A 92 -7.65 -2.23 4.31
CA VAL A 92 -7.50 -0.86 3.80
C VAL A 92 -6.03 -0.57 3.57
N SER A 93 -5.66 -0.17 2.35
CA SER A 93 -4.32 0.36 2.07
C SER A 93 -4.22 1.84 2.43
N LEU A 94 -3.02 2.35 2.67
CA LEU A 94 -2.80 3.79 2.85
C LEU A 94 -3.22 4.59 1.62
N GLU A 95 -3.08 4.01 0.43
CA GLU A 95 -3.55 4.64 -0.79
C GLU A 95 -5.08 4.86 -0.76
N THR A 96 -5.85 3.81 -0.42
CA THR A 96 -7.31 3.91 -0.27
C THR A 96 -7.68 4.93 0.80
N LEU A 97 -7.01 4.90 1.96
CA LEU A 97 -7.25 5.87 3.02
C LEU A 97 -6.95 7.30 2.54
N PHE A 98 -5.82 7.54 1.88
CA PHE A 98 -5.45 8.88 1.42
C PHE A 98 -6.35 9.43 0.33
N LYS A 99 -6.91 8.60 -0.54
CA LYS A 99 -7.97 9.04 -1.49
C LYS A 99 -9.20 9.55 -0.76
N PHE A 100 -9.55 8.94 0.37
CA PHE A 100 -10.67 9.39 1.20
C PHE A 100 -10.34 10.67 1.97
N LEU A 101 -9.14 10.75 2.56
CA LEU A 101 -8.71 11.90 3.38
C LEU A 101 -8.38 13.14 2.55
N TYR A 102 -7.86 12.96 1.33
CA TYR A 102 -7.39 14.02 0.44
C TYR A 102 -7.98 13.82 -0.97
N PRO A 103 -9.32 13.97 -1.12
CA PRO A 103 -9.94 13.74 -2.41
C PRO A 103 -9.53 14.85 -3.41
N PRO A 104 -9.36 14.52 -4.71
CA PRO A 104 -8.83 15.47 -5.69
C PRO A 104 -9.63 16.76 -5.90
N ASN A 105 -10.93 16.79 -5.52
CA ASN A 105 -11.80 17.96 -5.63
C ASN A 105 -11.60 18.99 -4.50
N LEU A 106 -10.83 18.67 -3.45
CA LEU A 106 -10.63 19.55 -2.30
C LEU A 106 -9.15 19.91 -2.15
N GLU A 107 -8.84 21.21 -2.25
CA GLU A 107 -7.49 21.73 -1.99
C GLU A 107 -7.12 21.66 -0.50
N HIS A 108 -8.09 21.96 0.36
CA HIS A 108 -7.96 21.90 1.82
C HIS A 108 -8.96 20.91 2.38
N SER A 109 -8.60 19.63 2.33
CA SER A 109 -9.41 18.60 2.96
C SER A 109 -9.26 18.67 4.48
N ASN A 110 -10.40 18.64 5.19
CA ASN A 110 -10.48 18.46 6.64
C ASN A 110 -10.05 17.02 6.99
N ALA A 111 -8.76 16.73 6.84
CA ALA A 111 -8.23 15.37 6.82
C ALA A 111 -8.33 14.68 8.19
N LEU A 112 -8.24 15.43 9.29
CA LEU A 112 -8.43 14.86 10.64
C LEU A 112 -9.88 14.48 10.89
N GLU A 113 -10.82 15.35 10.54
CA GLU A 113 -12.24 15.07 10.67
C GLU A 113 -12.64 13.89 9.80
N ARG A 114 -12.12 13.81 8.57
CA ARG A 114 -12.30 12.63 7.70
C ARG A 114 -11.70 11.37 8.32
N LEU A 115 -10.50 11.46 8.89
CA LEU A 115 -9.85 10.33 9.56
C LEU A 115 -10.71 9.78 10.70
N ASP A 116 -11.31 10.68 11.47
CA ASP A 116 -12.22 10.37 12.58
C ASP A 116 -13.53 9.74 12.11
N ILE A 117 -14.15 10.31 11.06
CA ILE A 117 -15.34 9.72 10.44
C ILE A 117 -15.04 8.33 9.90
N PHE A 118 -13.88 8.12 9.26
CA PHE A 118 -13.46 6.80 8.79
C PHE A 118 -13.39 5.79 9.95
N ALA A 119 -12.83 6.18 11.10
CA ALA A 119 -12.75 5.29 12.25
C ALA A 119 -14.12 4.95 12.83
N ILE A 120 -15.08 5.88 12.85
CA ILE A 120 -16.39 5.66 13.46
C ILE A 120 -17.36 4.93 12.52
N TYR A 121 -17.42 5.33 11.26
CA TYR A 121 -18.47 4.89 10.32
C TYR A 121 -18.06 3.74 9.41
N GLY A 122 -16.79 3.35 9.41
CA GLY A 122 -16.35 2.11 8.78
C GLY A 122 -15.34 2.32 7.66
N PRO A 123 -14.82 1.22 7.10
CA PRO A 123 -13.77 1.33 6.12
C PRO A 123 -14.28 2.06 4.88
N CYS A 124 -13.44 2.95 4.36
CA CYS A 124 -13.63 3.49 3.02
C CYS A 124 -13.35 2.40 1.99
N VAL A 125 -14.13 2.41 0.92
CA VAL A 125 -14.05 1.43 -0.16
C VAL A 125 -14.00 2.12 -1.52
N ASN A 126 -13.49 1.42 -2.53
CA ASN A 126 -13.42 1.97 -3.88
C ASN A 126 -14.68 1.58 -4.68
N TYR A 127 -15.85 1.97 -4.17
CA TYR A 127 -17.15 1.67 -4.78
C TYR A 127 -17.70 2.96 -5.37
N HIS A 128 -18.29 2.87 -6.56
CA HIS A 128 -18.73 4.05 -7.31
C HIS A 128 -20.21 3.98 -7.65
N SER A 129 -20.93 5.06 -7.36
CA SER A 129 -22.35 5.17 -7.65
C SER A 129 -22.56 5.48 -9.11
N VAL A 130 -23.38 4.67 -9.77
CA VAL A 130 -23.77 4.93 -11.18
C VAL A 130 -24.57 6.22 -11.32
N ASP A 131 -25.14 6.76 -10.25
CA ASP A 131 -25.96 7.96 -10.28
C ASP A 131 -25.20 9.22 -9.85
N GLN A 132 -24.20 9.10 -8.97
CA GLN A 132 -23.48 10.25 -8.40
C GLN A 132 -22.04 10.40 -8.91
N CYS A 133 -21.35 9.30 -9.22
CA CYS A 133 -19.92 9.32 -9.55
C CYS A 133 -19.67 9.39 -11.06
N LEU A 134 -20.53 8.76 -11.85
CA LEU A 134 -20.32 8.60 -13.30
C LEU A 134 -21.08 9.64 -14.12
N CYS A 135 -20.54 9.99 -15.30
CA CYS A 135 -21.28 10.78 -16.28
C CYS A 135 -22.47 9.99 -16.84
N ARG A 136 -23.42 10.67 -17.49
CA ARG A 136 -24.66 10.06 -18.00
C ARG A 136 -24.43 8.83 -18.90
N GLU A 137 -23.42 8.86 -19.77
CA GLU A 137 -23.12 7.76 -20.69
C GLU A 137 -22.50 6.57 -19.95
N CYS A 138 -21.48 6.81 -19.12
CA CYS A 138 -20.84 5.78 -18.29
C CYS A 138 -21.79 5.17 -17.26
N ALA A 139 -22.75 5.95 -16.77
CA ALA A 139 -23.80 5.50 -15.87
C ALA A 139 -24.71 4.45 -16.52
N ILE A 140 -24.98 4.54 -17.82
CA ILE A 140 -25.77 3.55 -18.56
C ILE A 140 -25.02 2.21 -18.58
N ILE A 141 -23.73 2.24 -18.96
CA ILE A 141 -22.85 1.06 -18.97
C ILE A 141 -22.82 0.40 -17.58
N GLY A 142 -22.62 1.20 -16.53
CA GLY A 142 -22.61 0.71 -15.15
C GLY A 142 -23.95 0.10 -14.72
N LYS A 143 -25.08 0.70 -15.11
CA LYS A 143 -26.43 0.18 -14.79
C LYS A 143 -26.72 -1.13 -15.51
N GLU A 144 -26.33 -1.26 -16.76
CA GLU A 144 -26.47 -2.51 -17.53
C GLU A 144 -25.67 -3.64 -16.89
N HIS A 145 -24.40 -3.38 -16.54
CA HIS A 145 -23.56 -4.34 -15.82
C HIS A 145 -24.18 -4.76 -14.47
N LEU A 146 -24.63 -3.79 -13.67
CA LEU A 146 -25.24 -4.06 -12.37
C LEU A 146 -26.57 -4.80 -12.45
N GLU A 147 -27.36 -4.61 -13.52
CA GLU A 147 -28.57 -5.40 -13.73
C GLU A 147 -28.23 -6.87 -14.02
N GLY A 148 -27.19 -7.15 -14.82
CA GLY A 148 -26.68 -8.51 -15.01
C GLY A 148 -26.20 -9.16 -13.71
N VAL A 149 -25.48 -8.41 -12.87
CA VAL A 149 -25.07 -8.86 -11.52
C VAL A 149 -26.30 -9.15 -10.64
N ARG A 150 -27.31 -8.28 -10.68
CA ARG A 150 -28.56 -8.45 -9.93
C ARG A 150 -29.34 -9.68 -10.38
N GLU A 151 -29.43 -9.93 -11.69
CA GLU A 151 -30.07 -11.14 -12.25
C GLU A 151 -29.36 -12.42 -11.80
N SER A 152 -28.02 -12.43 -11.81
CA SER A 152 -27.22 -13.55 -11.30
C SER A 152 -27.45 -13.82 -9.82
N LEU A 153 -27.54 -12.75 -9.00
CA LEU A 153 -27.89 -12.87 -7.58
C LEU A 153 -29.30 -13.43 -7.38
N ILE A 154 -30.28 -12.95 -8.14
CA ILE A 154 -31.66 -13.47 -8.11
C ILE A 154 -31.66 -14.97 -8.44
N ALA A 155 -30.96 -15.39 -9.50
CA ALA A 155 -30.88 -16.79 -9.91
C ALA A 155 -30.21 -17.67 -8.83
N THR A 156 -29.14 -17.16 -8.22
CA THR A 156 -28.44 -17.83 -7.11
C THR A 156 -29.37 -18.02 -5.90
N GLU A 157 -30.09 -16.98 -5.51
CA GLU A 157 -31.04 -17.05 -4.39
C GLU A 157 -32.24 -17.97 -4.68
N GLN A 158 -32.77 -17.94 -5.90
CA GLN A 158 -33.81 -18.90 -6.32
C GLN A 158 -33.33 -20.35 -6.24
N THR A 159 -32.08 -20.59 -6.62
CA THR A 159 -31.44 -21.92 -6.55
C THR A 159 -31.30 -22.36 -5.08
N LYS A 160 -30.83 -21.48 -4.18
CA LYS A 160 -30.74 -21.78 -2.74
C LYS A 160 -32.09 -22.10 -2.10
N LEU A 161 -33.14 -21.41 -2.54
CA LEU A 161 -34.52 -21.63 -2.07
C LEU A 161 -35.21 -22.84 -2.72
N GLY A 162 -34.53 -23.57 -3.62
CA GLY A 162 -35.10 -24.74 -4.29
C GLY A 162 -36.23 -24.42 -5.27
N ILE A 163 -36.35 -23.15 -5.69
CA ILE A 163 -37.39 -22.71 -6.65
C ILE A 163 -36.98 -23.19 -8.04
N LYS A 164 -37.49 -24.36 -8.45
CA LYS A 164 -37.33 -24.86 -9.81
C LYS A 164 -38.23 -24.06 -10.76
N ILE A 165 -37.64 -23.30 -11.68
CA ILE A 165 -38.38 -22.70 -12.80
C ILE A 165 -38.84 -23.86 -13.70
N ARG A 166 -40.12 -24.27 -13.57
CA ARG A 166 -40.75 -25.09 -14.62
C ARG A 166 -41.03 -24.16 -15.81
N PRO A 167 -40.67 -24.54 -17.05
CA PRO A 167 -41.25 -23.87 -18.22
C PRO A 167 -42.76 -24.05 -18.16
N GLN A 168 -43.51 -22.95 -18.12
CA GLN A 168 -44.98 -23.01 -18.14
C GLN A 168 -45.43 -23.48 -19.54
N PRO A 169 -46.33 -24.47 -19.65
CA PRO A 169 -47.10 -24.66 -20.87
C PRO A 169 -48.02 -23.45 -21.07
N THR A 170 -48.25 -23.10 -22.34
CA THR A 170 -48.93 -21.87 -22.83
C THR A 170 -50.41 -21.75 -22.47
N THR A 171 -50.95 -22.55 -21.55
CA THR A 171 -52.35 -22.53 -21.15
C THR A 171 -52.51 -22.85 -19.66
N ALA A 172 -52.43 -21.83 -18.80
CA ALA A 172 -52.91 -21.94 -17.43
C ALA A 172 -53.48 -20.61 -16.92
N THR A 173 -54.70 -20.71 -16.41
CA THR A 173 -55.50 -19.70 -15.72
C THR A 173 -54.81 -19.15 -14.47
N LYS A 174 -55.10 -17.88 -14.17
CA LYS A 174 -54.59 -17.10 -13.03
C LYS A 174 -54.71 -17.87 -11.71
N THR A 175 -53.62 -18.49 -11.28
CA THR A 175 -53.50 -19.05 -9.93
C THR A 175 -52.08 -18.82 -9.43
N GLN A 176 -51.98 -17.91 -8.45
CA GLN A 176 -50.82 -17.55 -7.62
C GLN A 176 -49.45 -17.46 -8.31
N LEU A 177 -49.00 -16.22 -8.55
CA LEU A 177 -47.64 -15.89 -8.96
C LEU A 177 -46.64 -16.59 -8.03
N PRO A 178 -45.62 -17.32 -8.55
CA PRO A 178 -44.57 -17.87 -7.71
C PRO A 178 -43.89 -16.73 -6.95
N GLN A 179 -43.51 -16.95 -5.69
CA GLN A 179 -42.69 -16.03 -4.90
C GLN A 179 -41.38 -15.78 -5.66
N ARG A 180 -41.37 -14.78 -6.53
CA ARG A 180 -40.17 -14.33 -7.22
C ARG A 180 -39.33 -13.64 -6.17
N VAL A 181 -38.10 -14.12 -5.98
CA VAL A 181 -37.08 -13.37 -5.24
C VAL A 181 -36.97 -12.00 -5.90
N GLN A 182 -37.41 -10.95 -5.21
CA GLN A 182 -37.31 -9.57 -5.67
C GLN A 182 -36.15 -8.90 -4.94
N LEU A 183 -35.06 -8.65 -5.65
CA LEU A 183 -33.98 -7.81 -5.15
C LEU A 183 -34.18 -6.37 -5.63
N PRO A 184 -33.97 -5.35 -4.77
CA PRO A 184 -33.98 -3.96 -5.21
C PRO A 184 -32.86 -3.72 -6.24
N PRO A 185 -32.97 -2.66 -7.06
CA PRO A 185 -31.91 -2.30 -7.99
C PRO A 185 -30.60 -2.00 -7.25
N ILE A 186 -29.49 -2.53 -7.78
CA ILE A 186 -28.14 -2.23 -7.30
C ILE A 186 -27.68 -0.93 -7.96
N ARG A 187 -27.04 -0.04 -7.19
CA ARG A 187 -26.60 1.29 -7.64
C ARG A 187 -25.09 1.52 -7.50
N LEU A 188 -24.39 0.66 -6.75
CA LEU A 188 -22.96 0.78 -6.53
C LEU A 188 -22.20 -0.28 -7.31
N LEU A 189 -21.27 0.16 -8.16
CA LEU A 189 -20.25 -0.68 -8.74
C LEU A 189 -19.19 -0.95 -7.68
N LYS A 190 -18.95 -2.23 -7.37
CA LYS A 190 -17.85 -2.66 -6.50
C LYS A 190 -16.55 -2.71 -7.29
N GLU A 191 -15.41 -2.92 -6.63
CA GLU A 191 -14.10 -2.97 -7.30
C GLU A 191 -14.01 -4.04 -8.39
N GLU A 192 -14.67 -5.19 -8.18
CA GLU A 192 -14.76 -6.27 -9.17
C GLU A 192 -15.59 -5.86 -10.39
N ASP A 193 -16.66 -5.12 -10.18
CA ASP A 193 -17.53 -4.60 -11.25
C ASP A 193 -16.79 -3.53 -12.06
N ILE A 194 -16.11 -2.61 -11.36
CA ILE A 194 -15.32 -1.55 -11.97
C ILE A 194 -14.26 -2.16 -12.87
N LYS A 195 -13.53 -3.18 -12.41
CA LYS A 195 -12.53 -3.89 -13.24
C LYS A 195 -13.10 -4.40 -14.57
N GLN A 196 -14.36 -4.84 -14.59
CA GLN A 196 -14.99 -5.37 -15.80
C GLN A 196 -15.44 -4.26 -16.76
N VAL A 197 -15.94 -3.14 -16.24
CA VAL A 197 -16.43 -2.03 -17.06
C VAL A 197 -15.39 -0.94 -17.34
N TYR A 198 -14.24 -0.95 -16.65
CA TYR A 198 -13.27 0.14 -16.60
C TYR A 198 -12.86 0.68 -17.98
N GLN A 199 -12.53 -0.23 -18.91
CA GLN A 199 -12.10 0.13 -20.26
C GLN A 199 -13.19 0.79 -21.12
N GLN A 200 -14.45 0.62 -20.73
CA GLN A 200 -15.60 1.22 -21.41
C GLN A 200 -15.95 2.59 -20.84
N LEU A 201 -15.38 2.96 -19.69
CA LEU A 201 -15.59 4.27 -19.07
C LEU A 201 -14.75 5.35 -19.77
N CYS A 202 -15.27 6.57 -19.84
CA CYS A 202 -14.51 7.71 -20.33
C CYS A 202 -13.38 8.10 -19.36
N GLU A 203 -12.35 8.80 -19.86
CA GLU A 203 -11.18 9.21 -19.06
C GLU A 203 -11.53 9.95 -17.77
N LYS A 204 -12.57 10.80 -17.80
CA LYS A 204 -13.03 11.53 -16.61
C LYS A 204 -13.58 10.60 -15.52
N CYS A 205 -14.36 9.60 -15.92
CA CYS A 205 -14.91 8.61 -14.99
C CYS A 205 -13.83 7.66 -14.50
N GLN A 206 -12.87 7.28 -15.35
CA GLN A 206 -11.69 6.52 -14.94
C GLN A 206 -10.85 7.28 -13.90
N PHE A 207 -10.61 8.58 -14.12
CA PHE A 207 -9.95 9.44 -13.14
C PHE A 207 -10.70 9.46 -11.80
N HIS A 208 -12.03 9.53 -11.82
CA HIS A 208 -12.83 9.45 -10.60
C HIS A 208 -12.68 8.09 -9.90
N CYS A 209 -12.82 6.97 -10.63
CA CYS A 209 -12.65 5.62 -10.10
C CYS A 209 -11.25 5.37 -9.48
N ASN A 210 -10.23 6.06 -9.98
CA ASN A 210 -8.86 5.93 -9.49
C ASN A 210 -8.56 6.89 -8.34
N GLY A 211 -9.16 8.07 -8.33
CA GLY A 211 -8.82 9.14 -7.39
C GLY A 211 -9.67 9.19 -6.13
N TYR A 212 -10.83 8.53 -6.11
CA TYR A 212 -11.82 8.66 -5.04
C TYR A 212 -12.12 7.31 -4.40
N THR A 213 -12.34 7.36 -3.10
CA THR A 213 -12.82 6.25 -2.27
C THR A 213 -13.83 6.83 -1.31
N HIS A 214 -14.80 6.02 -0.92
CA HIS A 214 -15.98 6.54 -0.24
C HIS A 214 -16.39 5.73 0.98
N LEU A 215 -17.12 6.41 1.86
CA LEU A 215 -17.94 5.75 2.87
C LEU A 215 -19.31 5.40 2.28
N GLN A 216 -19.80 4.24 2.68
CA GLN A 216 -21.13 3.79 2.33
C GLN A 216 -22.12 4.16 3.42
N GLY A 217 -23.35 4.43 3.03
CA GLY A 217 -24.44 4.66 3.95
C GLY A 217 -25.80 4.33 3.34
N GLY A 218 -26.84 4.82 3.99
CA GLY A 218 -28.22 4.64 3.56
C GLY A 218 -28.71 3.19 3.66
N ARG A 219 -29.89 2.93 3.10
CA ARG A 219 -30.49 1.59 3.11
C ARG A 219 -29.67 0.63 2.27
N ASN A 220 -29.41 -0.56 2.80
CA ASN A 220 -28.64 -1.62 2.14
C ASN A 220 -27.22 -1.19 1.68
N MET A 221 -26.65 -0.14 2.28
CA MET A 221 -25.32 0.39 1.93
C MET A 221 -25.19 0.76 0.45
N GLN A 222 -26.26 1.30 -0.16
CA GLN A 222 -26.32 1.68 -1.57
C GLN A 222 -26.08 3.18 -1.82
N HIS A 223 -25.92 3.98 -0.76
CA HIS A 223 -25.61 5.41 -0.87
C HIS A 223 -24.13 5.65 -0.60
N ILE A 224 -23.53 6.57 -1.35
CA ILE A 224 -22.18 7.05 -1.14
C ILE A 224 -22.25 8.35 -0.36
N THR A 225 -21.52 8.44 0.75
CA THR A 225 -21.50 9.65 1.57
C THR A 225 -20.77 10.77 0.82
N THR A 226 -21.48 11.88 0.60
CA THR A 226 -20.99 13.09 -0.06
C THR A 226 -20.15 13.94 0.89
N ASP A 227 -19.31 14.84 0.34
CA ASP A 227 -18.48 15.73 1.17
C ASP A 227 -19.30 16.63 2.10
N GLN A 228 -20.51 17.04 1.70
CA GLN A 228 -21.40 17.83 2.55
C GLN A 228 -21.93 17.02 3.73
N GLU A 229 -22.27 15.76 3.51
CA GLU A 229 -22.67 14.83 4.58
C GLU A 229 -21.48 14.59 5.52
N LEU A 230 -20.28 14.35 4.99
CA LEU A 230 -19.06 14.20 5.79
C LEU A 230 -18.80 15.42 6.67
N ASN A 231 -18.88 16.63 6.11
CA ASN A 231 -18.69 17.86 6.87
C ASN A 231 -19.75 18.06 7.97
N THR A 232 -20.99 17.62 7.72
CA THR A 232 -22.07 17.70 8.70
C THR A 232 -21.85 16.69 9.83
N LEU A 233 -21.48 15.45 9.49
CA LEU A 233 -21.12 14.41 10.46
C LEU A 233 -19.94 14.83 11.32
N ALA A 234 -18.91 15.44 10.72
CA ALA A 234 -17.75 15.96 11.45
C ALA A 234 -18.15 16.98 12.53
N LYS A 235 -18.99 17.95 12.16
CA LYS A 235 -19.44 19.00 13.07
C LYS A 235 -20.28 18.45 14.21
N GLU A 236 -21.22 17.55 13.93
CA GLU A 236 -22.06 16.94 14.97
C GLU A 236 -21.24 16.05 15.91
N MET A 237 -20.31 15.27 15.37
CA MET A 237 -19.39 14.45 16.15
C MET A 237 -18.52 15.30 17.09
N ASN A 238 -17.88 16.36 16.57
CA ASN A 238 -17.07 17.27 17.38
C ASN A 238 -17.93 17.97 18.45
N LYS A 239 -19.12 18.44 18.08
CA LYS A 239 -20.07 19.06 19.01
C LYS A 239 -20.44 18.13 20.15
N GLN A 240 -20.81 16.89 19.85
CA GLN A 240 -21.23 15.93 20.85
C GLN A 240 -20.10 15.60 21.83
N GLU A 241 -18.91 15.27 21.31
CA GLU A 241 -17.78 14.92 22.19
C GLU A 241 -17.27 16.11 23.01
N ILE A 242 -17.17 17.31 22.44
CA ILE A 242 -16.80 18.52 23.19
C ILE A 242 -17.84 18.79 24.28
N LEU A 243 -19.13 18.65 23.95
CA LEU A 243 -20.21 18.85 24.91
C LEU A 243 -20.11 17.86 26.08
N GLU A 244 -19.90 16.57 25.80
CA GLU A 244 -19.69 15.53 26.83
C GLU A 244 -18.50 15.85 27.74
N LEU A 245 -17.37 16.27 27.16
CA LEU A 245 -16.18 16.67 27.91
C LEU A 245 -16.42 17.95 28.73
N LEU A 246 -17.10 18.95 28.17
CA LEU A 246 -17.46 20.18 28.88
C LEU A 246 -18.42 19.90 30.04
N TYR A 247 -19.40 19.01 29.87
CA TYR A 247 -20.29 18.62 30.96
C TYR A 247 -19.53 18.04 32.14
N SER A 248 -18.53 17.19 31.88
CA SER A 248 -17.71 16.59 32.92
C SER A 248 -16.90 17.64 33.72
N GLU A 249 -16.54 18.76 33.09
CA GLU A 249 -15.66 19.79 33.68
C GLU A 249 -16.39 21.04 34.20
N LYS A 250 -17.56 21.37 33.64
CA LYS A 250 -18.29 22.64 33.84
C LYS A 250 -19.78 22.45 34.14
N GLY A 251 -20.30 21.21 34.11
CA GLY A 251 -21.72 20.93 34.35
C GLY A 251 -22.64 21.65 33.36
N ASN A 252 -23.78 22.17 33.84
CA ASN A 252 -24.81 22.79 32.99
C ASN A 252 -24.33 24.03 32.20
N ALA A 253 -23.23 24.67 32.61
CA ALA A 253 -22.64 25.78 31.85
C ALA A 253 -22.15 25.35 30.45
N ALA A 254 -21.93 24.04 30.24
CA ALA A 254 -21.52 23.47 28.95
C ALA A 254 -22.47 23.82 27.80
N ASN A 255 -23.80 23.85 28.06
CA ASN A 255 -24.80 24.17 27.03
C ASN A 255 -24.67 25.58 26.46
N VAL A 256 -24.26 26.54 27.29
CA VAL A 256 -24.06 27.93 26.84
C VAL A 256 -22.71 28.05 26.16
N MET A 257 -21.68 27.36 26.68
CA MET A 257 -20.34 27.41 26.12
C MET A 257 -20.30 26.85 24.68
N ILE A 258 -20.97 25.72 24.42
CA ILE A 258 -20.91 25.05 23.11
C ILE A 258 -21.48 25.91 21.97
N GLU A 259 -22.39 26.84 22.26
CA GLU A 259 -22.97 27.75 21.25
C GLU A 259 -21.97 28.80 20.75
N THR A 260 -20.92 29.07 21.53
CA THR A 260 -19.91 30.10 21.24
C THR A 260 -18.56 29.55 20.77
N ILE A 261 -18.37 28.24 20.89
CA ILE A 261 -17.09 27.57 20.60
C ILE A 261 -16.99 27.26 19.11
N ASP A 262 -15.79 27.48 18.54
CA ASP A 262 -15.46 26.96 17.22
C ASP A 262 -15.32 25.43 17.28
N LEU A 263 -16.09 24.74 16.43
CA LEU A 263 -16.15 23.29 16.34
C LEU A 263 -15.22 22.70 15.25
N ASN A 264 -14.37 23.54 14.67
CA ASN A 264 -13.29 23.10 13.79
C ASN A 264 -12.04 22.78 14.60
N GLU A 265 -11.41 21.65 14.31
CA GLU A 265 -10.25 21.22 15.08
C GLU A 265 -9.03 22.13 14.80
N PRO A 266 -8.31 22.60 15.84
CA PRO A 266 -7.19 23.53 15.64
C PRO A 266 -5.91 22.88 15.07
N ASN A 267 -5.82 21.54 15.06
CA ASN A 267 -4.64 20.81 14.61
C ASN A 267 -4.81 20.37 13.15
N HIS A 268 -3.70 20.18 12.45
CA HIS A 268 -3.66 19.58 11.12
C HIS A 268 -2.54 18.55 11.05
N TYR A 269 -2.84 17.37 10.49
CA TYR A 269 -1.84 16.32 10.25
C TYR A 269 -1.46 16.29 8.77
N THR A 270 -0.16 16.16 8.49
CA THR A 270 0.32 15.88 7.13
C THR A 270 0.24 14.39 6.83
N LYS A 271 0.39 13.99 5.56
CA LYS A 271 0.44 12.57 5.18
C LYS A 271 1.50 11.80 5.97
N GLU A 272 2.68 12.38 6.17
CA GLU A 272 3.77 11.75 6.92
C GLU A 272 3.42 11.52 8.40
N MET A 273 2.61 12.40 9.01
CA MET A 273 2.14 12.20 10.38
C MET A 273 1.12 11.06 10.45
N ILE A 274 0.28 10.91 9.43
CA ILE A 274 -0.68 9.79 9.35
C ILE A 274 0.06 8.46 9.10
N GLU A 275 1.10 8.46 8.26
CA GLU A 275 1.97 7.29 8.10
C GLU A 275 2.66 6.92 9.42
N LEU A 276 3.17 7.92 10.15
CA LEU A 276 3.77 7.73 11.46
C LEU A 276 2.78 7.13 12.47
N LEU A 277 1.51 7.54 12.39
CA LEU A 277 0.45 7.03 13.27
C LEU A 277 0.26 5.51 13.12
N PHE A 278 0.47 4.97 11.92
CA PHE A 278 0.27 3.55 11.60
C PHE A 278 1.57 2.74 11.47
N GLN A 279 2.74 3.33 11.73
CA GLN A 279 4.05 2.70 11.48
C GLN A 279 4.27 1.38 12.24
N GLU A 280 3.61 1.19 13.39
CA GLU A 280 3.76 0.02 14.25
C GLU A 280 2.74 -1.08 13.91
N LEU A 281 1.81 -0.83 12.99
CA LEU A 281 0.80 -1.80 12.59
C LEU A 281 1.34 -2.76 11.54
N GLU A 282 0.95 -4.03 11.68
CA GLU A 282 1.24 -5.06 10.69
C GLU A 282 0.34 -4.91 9.47
N THR A 283 0.90 -5.15 8.29
CA THR A 283 0.17 -5.23 7.03
C THR A 283 0.10 -6.65 6.52
N ASP A 284 -0.88 -6.93 5.65
CA ASP A 284 -0.87 -8.14 4.85
C ASP A 284 0.21 -8.09 3.74
N TYR A 285 0.28 -9.15 2.93
CA TYR A 285 1.20 -9.26 1.79
C TYR A 285 1.06 -8.09 0.79
N TYR A 286 -0.13 -7.49 0.69
CA TYR A 286 -0.45 -6.41 -0.26
C TYR A 286 -0.38 -5.02 0.38
N ASN A 287 0.29 -4.88 1.53
CA ASN A 287 0.41 -3.63 2.28
C ASN A 287 -0.95 -3.04 2.71
N ARG A 288 -1.93 -3.90 3.02
CA ARG A 288 -3.25 -3.52 3.54
C ARG A 288 -3.30 -3.76 5.05
N PHE A 289 -3.88 -2.81 5.76
CA PHE A 289 -4.12 -2.89 7.20
C PHE A 289 -5.50 -3.47 7.46
N LYS A 290 -5.64 -4.21 8.57
CA LYS A 290 -6.97 -4.55 9.09
C LYS A 290 -7.66 -3.28 9.58
N PHE A 291 -8.88 -3.03 9.14
CA PHE A 291 -9.66 -1.84 9.49
C PHE A 291 -9.74 -1.64 11.02
N TYR A 292 -10.00 -2.70 11.78
CA TYR A 292 -10.11 -2.61 13.25
C TYR A 292 -8.83 -2.13 13.94
N HIS A 293 -7.66 -2.44 13.38
CA HIS A 293 -6.39 -1.93 13.91
C HIS A 293 -6.26 -0.43 13.66
N LEU A 294 -6.57 0.02 12.44
CA LEU A 294 -6.59 1.45 12.11
C LEU A 294 -7.59 2.21 13.00
N GLN A 295 -8.81 1.67 13.14
CA GLN A 295 -9.87 2.24 13.97
C GLN A 295 -9.40 2.47 15.41
N ASN A 296 -8.82 1.45 16.07
CA ASN A 296 -8.36 1.59 17.45
C ASN A 296 -7.24 2.62 17.61
N VAL A 297 -6.32 2.70 16.64
CA VAL A 297 -5.26 3.71 16.62
C VAL A 297 -5.83 5.11 16.46
N ILE A 298 -6.75 5.31 15.51
CA ILE A 298 -7.36 6.61 15.24
C ILE A 298 -8.19 7.08 16.43
N LEU A 299 -9.02 6.22 17.04
CA LEU A 299 -9.83 6.59 18.20
C LEU A 299 -8.96 6.98 19.41
N GLU A 300 -7.82 6.32 19.62
CA GLU A 300 -6.88 6.72 20.67
C GLU A 300 -6.15 8.03 20.36
N ASP A 301 -5.78 8.28 19.09
CA ASP A 301 -5.24 9.56 18.66
C ASP A 301 -6.28 10.69 18.80
N ARG A 302 -7.55 10.43 18.44
CA ARG A 302 -8.67 11.35 18.63
C ARG A 302 -8.85 11.71 20.09
N ARG A 303 -8.82 10.75 21.02
CA ARG A 303 -8.85 11.03 22.47
C ARG A 303 -7.75 12.00 22.89
N ILE A 304 -6.53 11.83 22.38
CA ILE A 304 -5.40 12.72 22.69
C ILE A 304 -5.64 14.12 22.13
N ARG A 305 -6.10 14.21 20.87
CA ARG A 305 -6.43 15.48 20.20
C ARG A 305 -7.56 16.22 20.89
N MET A 306 -8.64 15.54 21.26
CA MET A 306 -9.78 16.12 21.98
C MET A 306 -9.37 16.63 23.37
N ASN A 307 -8.52 15.91 24.10
CA ASN A 307 -7.98 16.40 25.37
C ASN A 307 -7.12 17.66 25.20
N ALA A 308 -6.32 17.72 24.13
CA ALA A 308 -5.52 18.91 23.80
C ALA A 308 -6.41 20.10 23.42
N TRP A 309 -7.48 19.85 22.66
CA TRP A 309 -8.46 20.87 22.30
C TRP A 309 -9.21 21.39 23.52
N MET A 310 -9.71 20.49 24.37
CA MET A 310 -10.35 20.85 25.64
C MET A 310 -9.42 21.65 26.54
N SER A 311 -8.13 21.27 26.63
CA SER A 311 -7.11 22.01 27.39
C SER A 311 -7.03 23.49 26.99
N ILE A 312 -7.14 23.78 25.69
CA ILE A 312 -7.18 25.13 25.14
C ILE A 312 -8.50 25.83 25.50
N LEU A 313 -9.64 25.16 25.29
CA LEU A 313 -10.97 25.74 25.51
C LEU A 313 -11.24 26.15 26.96
N ILE A 314 -10.81 25.34 27.94
CA ILE A 314 -11.08 25.61 29.36
C ILE A 314 -9.87 26.21 30.11
N ASN A 315 -8.76 26.44 29.40
CA ASN A 315 -7.48 26.91 29.95
C ASN A 315 -7.01 26.08 31.16
N LYS A 316 -7.04 24.74 31.02
CA LYS A 316 -6.49 23.79 32.02
C LYS A 316 -5.33 23.03 31.42
N PRO A 317 -4.28 22.70 32.20
CA PRO A 317 -3.15 21.97 31.65
C PRO A 317 -3.51 20.53 31.28
N ILE A 318 -2.98 20.05 30.16
CA ILE A 318 -3.37 18.78 29.53
C ILE A 318 -3.19 17.53 30.41
N HIS A 319 -2.23 17.53 31.35
CA HIS A 319 -1.97 16.40 32.24
C HIS A 319 -3.13 16.12 33.22
N ARG A 320 -4.09 17.05 33.38
CA ARG A 320 -5.28 16.85 34.20
C ARG A 320 -6.31 15.93 33.55
N PHE A 321 -6.30 15.82 32.23
CA PHE A 321 -7.19 14.92 31.51
C PHE A 321 -6.63 13.50 31.55
N LYS A 322 -7.22 12.67 32.42
CA LYS A 322 -6.79 11.28 32.61
C LYS A 322 -7.30 10.40 31.47
N ASN A 323 -6.52 9.38 31.11
CA ASN A 323 -6.97 8.35 30.19
C ASN A 323 -7.77 7.27 30.96
N PRO A 324 -9.06 7.07 30.67
CA PRO A 324 -9.88 6.05 31.34
C PRO A 324 -9.30 4.64 31.20
N LYS A 325 -8.66 4.31 30.06
CA LYS A 325 -8.06 2.99 29.83
C LYS A 325 -6.84 2.69 30.70
N LEU A 326 -6.20 3.71 31.27
CA LEU A 326 -5.09 3.53 32.21
C LEU A 326 -5.54 3.27 33.65
N VAL A 327 -6.83 3.46 33.96
CA VAL A 327 -7.40 3.19 35.28
C VAL A 327 -7.49 1.68 35.53
N CYS A 328 -7.83 0.91 34.49
CA CYS A 328 -7.93 -0.55 34.57
C CYS A 328 -6.54 -1.20 34.68
N LYS A 329 -6.37 -2.11 35.65
CA LYS A 329 -5.15 -2.92 35.82
C LYS A 329 -5.14 -4.05 34.79
N VAL A 330 -4.39 -3.86 33.71
CA VAL A 330 -4.20 -4.84 32.64
C VAL A 330 -2.73 -5.00 32.31
N PRO A 331 -2.29 -6.17 31.79
CA PRO A 331 -0.91 -6.38 31.36
C PRO A 331 -0.43 -5.33 30.34
N PRO A 332 0.83 -4.85 30.41
CA PRO A 332 1.36 -3.87 29.47
C PRO A 332 1.28 -4.29 28.00
N GLU A 333 1.36 -5.60 27.72
CA GLU A 333 1.30 -6.18 26.37
C GLU A 333 -0.06 -5.91 25.73
N MET A 334 -1.14 -6.01 26.50
CA MET A 334 -2.49 -5.70 26.02
C MET A 334 -2.63 -4.24 25.62
N ARG A 335 -1.93 -3.32 26.31
CA ARG A 335 -1.98 -1.89 25.98
C ARG A 335 -1.25 -1.53 24.67
N LYS A 336 -0.30 -2.37 24.26
CA LYS A 336 0.44 -2.22 23.00
C LYS A 336 -0.22 -2.93 21.83
N ASN A 337 -1.02 -3.96 22.10
CA ASN A 337 -1.68 -4.74 21.06
C ASN A 337 -2.87 -3.96 20.46
N PRO A 338 -2.85 -3.59 19.17
CA PRO A 338 -3.95 -2.90 18.49
C PRO A 338 -5.28 -3.66 18.48
N GLU A 339 -5.26 -4.98 18.71
CA GLU A 339 -6.46 -5.82 18.82
C GLU A 339 -7.11 -5.76 20.20
N SER A 340 -6.39 -5.25 21.20
CA SER A 340 -6.93 -5.17 22.55
C SER A 340 -7.91 -4.01 22.70
N ILE A 341 -9.01 -4.27 23.39
CA ILE A 341 -9.92 -3.21 23.88
C ILE A 341 -9.20 -2.19 24.77
N HIS A 342 -8.08 -2.59 25.39
CA HIS A 342 -7.24 -1.76 26.24
C HIS A 342 -6.07 -1.09 25.50
N TYR A 343 -6.02 -1.21 24.17
CA TYR A 343 -5.01 -0.54 23.36
C TYR A 343 -4.98 0.96 23.67
N THR A 344 -3.78 1.50 23.83
CA THR A 344 -3.59 2.92 24.07
C THR A 344 -2.25 3.44 23.58
N ILE A 345 -2.24 4.67 23.07
CA ILE A 345 -1.04 5.34 22.59
C ILE A 345 -0.34 6.05 23.75
N ASN A 346 0.96 5.79 23.92
CA ASN A 346 1.76 6.37 25.00
C ASN A 346 2.29 7.77 24.65
N ARG A 347 1.38 8.73 24.46
CA ARG A 347 1.70 10.16 24.38
C ARG A 347 0.55 11.02 24.89
N ILE A 348 0.89 12.23 25.33
CA ILE A 348 -0.06 13.19 25.89
C ILE A 348 -0.42 14.28 24.87
N LEU A 349 0.51 14.65 23.99
CA LEU A 349 0.32 15.71 23.00
C LEU A 349 0.04 15.14 21.60
N PRO A 350 -0.71 15.87 20.75
CA PRO A 350 -0.96 15.50 19.36
C PRO A 350 0.33 15.47 18.51
N LEU A 351 0.29 14.80 17.34
CA LEU A 351 1.51 14.52 16.55
C LEU A 351 2.15 15.80 16.04
N ASN A 352 1.37 16.79 15.65
CA ASN A 352 1.88 18.08 15.19
C ASN A 352 2.78 18.79 16.21
N GLN A 353 2.62 18.52 17.51
CA GLN A 353 3.43 19.12 18.57
C GLN A 353 4.63 18.24 18.98
N THR A 354 4.53 16.93 18.79
CA THR A 354 5.60 15.98 19.16
C THR A 354 6.51 15.62 18.00
N TYR A 355 5.99 15.69 16.77
CA TYR A 355 6.69 15.29 15.57
C TYR A 355 7.81 16.27 15.25
N LYS A 356 9.03 15.75 15.25
CA LYS A 356 10.18 16.42 14.66
C LYS A 356 10.56 15.65 13.41
N LYS A 357 10.56 16.33 12.27
CA LYS A 357 11.05 15.75 11.02
C LYS A 357 12.47 15.24 11.27
N LYS A 358 12.73 13.98 10.94
CA LYS A 358 14.08 13.43 11.06
C LYS A 358 14.99 14.23 10.14
N ASP A 359 15.94 14.96 10.70
CA ASP A 359 17.00 15.60 9.93
C ASP A 359 17.88 14.50 9.34
N ILE A 360 17.64 14.16 8.07
CA ILE A 360 18.49 13.23 7.32
C ILE A 360 19.77 13.99 6.97
N THR A 361 20.65 14.15 7.96
CA THR A 361 21.96 14.81 7.80
C THR A 361 22.95 13.91 7.08
N LYS A 362 22.78 12.59 7.15
CA LYS A 362 23.54 11.59 6.41
C LYS A 362 22.62 10.48 5.94
N MET A 363 22.53 10.30 4.63
CA MET A 363 22.11 9.03 4.06
C MET A 363 23.32 8.10 4.23
N PRO A 364 23.25 7.03 5.04
CA PRO A 364 24.33 6.05 5.04
C PRO A 364 24.41 5.51 3.62
N LEU A 365 25.49 5.82 2.92
CA LEU A 365 25.86 5.03 1.77
C LEU A 365 26.21 3.67 2.38
N ASP A 366 25.33 2.69 2.22
CA ASP A 366 25.46 1.32 2.72
C ASP A 366 26.62 0.62 1.99
N PHE A 367 27.84 1.12 2.13
CA PHE A 367 29.02 0.36 1.79
C PHE A 367 29.22 -0.65 2.92
N PRO A 368 29.39 -1.95 2.61
CA PRO A 368 29.84 -2.88 3.61
C PRO A 368 31.16 -2.37 4.23
N PRO A 369 31.38 -2.52 5.55
CA PRO A 369 32.56 -2.01 6.22
C PRO A 369 33.82 -2.52 5.51
N ASN A 370 34.59 -1.58 4.95
CA ASN A 370 35.80 -1.87 4.19
C ASN A 370 37.03 -1.59 5.07
N ILE A 371 38.18 -2.19 4.70
CA ILE A 371 39.47 -1.87 5.33
C ILE A 371 39.78 -0.36 5.28
N ALA A 372 39.29 0.34 4.25
CA ALA A 372 39.41 1.80 4.12
C ALA A 372 38.62 2.60 5.17
N ASP A 373 37.64 2.00 5.85
CA ASP A 373 36.82 2.63 6.89
C ASP A 373 37.39 2.42 8.32
N LYS A 374 38.50 1.68 8.46
CA LYS A 374 39.14 1.40 9.74
C LYS A 374 39.84 2.65 10.28
N GLU A 375 39.62 3.01 11.56
CA GLU A 375 40.20 4.22 12.17
C GLU A 375 41.74 4.22 12.21
N LYS A 376 42.36 3.04 12.28
CA LYS A 376 43.82 2.85 12.26
C LYS A 376 44.21 1.72 11.32
N LEU A 377 45.07 2.02 10.36
CA LEU A 377 45.60 1.10 9.37
C LEU A 377 47.02 0.69 9.77
N ASN A 378 47.35 -0.59 9.59
CA ASN A 378 48.75 -1.02 9.65
C ASN A 378 49.49 -0.57 8.37
N PRO A 379 50.83 -0.42 8.37
CA PRO A 379 51.58 0.06 7.20
C PRO A 379 51.36 -0.76 5.91
N ASN A 380 51.11 -2.07 6.06
CA ASN A 380 50.78 -2.96 4.94
C ASN A 380 49.33 -2.80 4.44
N GLU A 381 48.43 -2.32 5.30
CA GLU A 381 47.02 -2.07 4.99
C GLU A 381 46.82 -0.70 4.34
N GLU A 382 47.72 0.26 4.58
CA GLU A 382 47.61 1.64 4.05
C GLU A 382 47.55 1.68 2.51
N LYS A 383 48.46 0.97 1.84
CA LYS A 383 48.44 0.90 0.36
C LYS A 383 47.17 0.26 -0.17
N LEU A 384 46.67 -0.79 0.49
CA LEU A 384 45.45 -1.49 0.10
C LEU A 384 44.20 -0.63 0.33
N ALA A 385 44.14 0.09 1.45
CA ALA A 385 43.09 1.04 1.76
C ALA A 385 43.07 2.21 0.77
N LEU A 386 44.25 2.76 0.42
CA LEU A 386 44.38 3.84 -0.56
C LEU A 386 43.85 3.42 -1.94
N LEU A 387 44.24 2.22 -2.40
CA LEU A 387 43.82 1.68 -3.69
C LEU A 387 42.30 1.42 -3.71
N LYS A 388 41.76 0.83 -2.65
CA LYS A 388 40.30 0.58 -2.51
C LYS A 388 39.48 1.87 -2.39
N LYS A 389 40.02 2.91 -1.75
CA LYS A 389 39.38 4.23 -1.63
C LYS A 389 39.30 4.93 -2.99
N LEU A 390 40.39 4.88 -3.76
CA LEU A 390 40.40 5.32 -5.16
C LEU A 390 39.29 4.65 -5.97
N HIS A 391 39.15 3.32 -5.89
CA HIS A 391 38.11 2.60 -6.63
C HIS A 391 36.69 2.81 -6.11
N ARG A 392 36.50 3.02 -4.80
CA ARG A 392 35.19 3.28 -4.18
C ARG A 392 34.60 4.63 -4.59
N ASP A 393 35.45 5.65 -4.74
CA ASP A 393 35.01 7.02 -5.04
C ASP A 393 35.05 7.34 -6.54
N THR A 394 35.74 6.53 -7.37
CA THR A 394 35.73 6.68 -8.83
C THR A 394 34.54 5.98 -9.46
N HIS A 395 33.48 6.73 -9.78
CA HIS A 395 32.38 6.25 -10.60
C HIS A 395 32.60 6.70 -12.05
N HIS A 396 32.54 5.76 -13.00
CA HIS A 396 32.50 6.08 -14.42
C HIS A 396 31.04 6.02 -14.89
N MET A 397 30.54 7.12 -15.45
CA MET A 397 29.26 7.09 -16.17
C MET A 397 29.50 6.47 -17.54
N VAL A 398 28.82 5.36 -17.83
CA VAL A 398 28.92 4.64 -19.10
C VAL A 398 27.49 4.44 -19.62
N GLU A 399 27.29 4.64 -20.91
CA GLU A 399 25.99 4.35 -21.54
C GLU A 399 25.68 2.85 -21.44
N ILE A 400 24.39 2.50 -21.31
CA ILE A 400 23.91 1.12 -21.13
C ILE A 400 24.46 0.17 -22.21
N GLN A 401 24.67 0.68 -23.42
CA GLN A 401 25.20 -0.05 -24.56
C GLN A 401 26.69 -0.44 -24.43
N ASP A 402 27.47 0.33 -23.66
CA ASP A 402 28.90 0.06 -23.41
C ASP A 402 29.19 -0.55 -22.04
N ALA A 403 28.15 -0.77 -21.21
CA ALA A 403 28.28 -1.35 -19.87
C ALA A 403 29.09 -2.66 -19.88
N LYS A 404 28.94 -3.50 -20.91
CA LYS A 404 29.63 -4.79 -21.04
C LYS A 404 31.16 -4.70 -21.12
N LYS A 405 31.73 -3.58 -21.58
CA LYS A 405 33.19 -3.42 -21.72
C LYS A 405 33.91 -3.08 -20.41
N VAL A 406 33.17 -2.60 -19.41
CA VAL A 406 33.74 -2.02 -18.16
C VAL A 406 33.42 -2.85 -16.92
N VAL A 407 32.62 -3.92 -17.05
CA VAL A 407 32.14 -4.76 -15.93
C VAL A 407 33.25 -5.41 -15.10
N SER A 408 34.50 -5.45 -15.59
CA SER A 408 35.62 -5.96 -14.78
C SER A 408 36.02 -5.06 -13.62
N ASN A 409 35.60 -3.78 -13.59
CA ASN A 409 35.93 -2.83 -12.54
C ASN A 409 34.67 -2.18 -11.95
N GLY A 410 34.22 -2.72 -10.80
CA GLY A 410 33.48 -1.99 -9.77
C GLY A 410 32.40 -1.00 -10.24
N VAL A 411 31.40 -1.46 -10.98
CA VAL A 411 30.22 -0.64 -11.30
C VAL A 411 29.17 -0.86 -10.21
N TYR A 412 28.83 0.20 -9.47
CA TYR A 412 27.72 0.22 -8.52
C TYR A 412 26.62 1.17 -9.01
N LEU A 413 25.37 0.70 -8.97
CA LEU A 413 24.19 1.56 -9.09
C LEU A 413 24.10 2.43 -7.82
N LEU A 414 24.29 3.73 -7.98
CA LEU A 414 24.50 4.69 -6.88
C LEU A 414 23.27 4.96 -5.99
N ARG A 415 22.15 4.24 -6.13
CA ARG A 415 20.98 4.41 -5.26
C ARG A 415 20.26 3.10 -5.01
N LYS A 416 19.87 2.89 -3.75
CA LYS A 416 18.69 2.07 -3.42
C LYS A 416 17.49 2.71 -4.11
N TYR A 417 16.84 1.96 -4.99
CA TYR A 417 15.57 2.32 -5.60
C TYR A 417 14.56 2.55 -4.46
N ASN A 418 14.24 3.81 -4.19
CA ASN A 418 13.21 4.17 -3.22
C ASN A 418 12.02 4.63 -4.04
N ASP A 419 10.98 3.80 -4.11
CA ASP A 419 9.76 4.01 -4.93
C ASP A 419 8.88 5.20 -4.50
N GLY A 420 9.39 6.06 -3.62
CA GLY A 420 8.62 7.16 -3.07
C GLY A 420 9.42 8.43 -3.01
N ARG A 421 9.49 9.17 -4.13
CA ARG A 421 9.30 10.63 -4.04
C ARG A 421 9.10 11.40 -5.35
N ASN A 422 9.33 10.83 -6.54
CA ASN A 422 8.99 11.44 -7.84
C ASN A 422 9.10 10.37 -8.93
N GLY A 423 7.97 9.75 -9.29
CA GLY A 423 7.91 8.62 -10.23
C GLY A 423 7.93 8.97 -11.72
N ASP A 424 8.26 10.20 -12.12
CA ASP A 424 8.26 10.61 -13.55
C ASP A 424 9.44 11.52 -13.95
N TRP A 425 10.57 11.48 -13.24
CA TRP A 425 11.76 12.24 -13.65
C TRP A 425 12.77 11.35 -14.38
N ASP A 426 12.98 11.67 -15.66
CA ASP A 426 14.17 11.30 -16.46
C ASP A 426 15.43 11.83 -15.75
N ASN A 427 15.92 11.08 -14.76
CA ASN A 427 17.05 11.47 -13.92
C ASN A 427 18.41 11.18 -14.59
N TYR A 428 18.57 11.58 -15.85
CA TYR A 428 19.87 11.73 -16.49
C TYR A 428 20.09 13.18 -16.89
N SER A 429 20.77 13.93 -16.03
CA SER A 429 21.49 15.12 -16.47
C SER A 429 22.72 15.35 -15.58
N SER A 430 23.88 15.02 -16.11
CA SER A 430 24.97 16.01 -16.19
C SER A 430 26.09 15.46 -17.04
N LEU A 431 26.32 16.12 -18.17
CA LEU A 431 27.60 16.11 -18.85
C LEU A 431 28.52 17.12 -18.15
N LYS A 432 29.77 16.70 -18.00
CA LYS A 432 30.92 17.43 -17.46
C LYS A 432 31.15 18.72 -18.25
N GLY A 433 31.29 19.86 -17.58
CA GLY A 433 32.06 21.00 -18.12
C GLY A 433 31.32 22.25 -18.61
N MET A 434 30.06 22.50 -18.26
CA MET A 434 29.42 23.79 -18.55
C MET A 434 28.96 24.50 -17.27
N ASN A 435 29.59 25.64 -16.99
CA ASN A 435 29.31 26.51 -15.85
C ASN A 435 28.04 27.36 -16.07
N ARG A 436 26.91 26.73 -16.43
CA ARG A 436 25.58 27.35 -16.48
C ARG A 436 24.52 26.32 -16.09
N GLY A 437 23.80 26.59 -15.00
CA GLY A 437 22.69 25.75 -14.56
C GLY A 437 21.58 25.75 -15.60
N SER A 438 21.36 24.61 -16.26
CA SER A 438 20.21 24.39 -17.13
C SER A 438 19.13 23.65 -16.34
N TYR A 439 18.22 24.41 -15.74
CA TYR A 439 16.92 23.87 -15.34
C TYR A 439 16.11 23.66 -16.62
N VAL A 440 15.76 22.42 -16.94
CA VAL A 440 14.83 22.14 -18.04
C VAL A 440 13.43 22.50 -17.54
N ASN A 441 12.88 23.59 -18.09
CA ASN A 441 11.55 24.06 -17.79
C ASN A 441 10.53 23.12 -18.48
N TYR A 442 9.77 22.38 -17.67
CA TYR A 442 8.77 21.39 -18.08
C TYR A 442 7.66 21.97 -18.98
N GLU A 443 7.54 23.30 -19.07
CA GLU A 443 6.49 23.95 -19.87
C GLU A 443 6.73 23.98 -21.39
N GLU A 444 7.95 23.77 -21.90
CA GLU A 444 8.20 23.87 -23.35
C GLU A 444 7.73 22.63 -24.15
N LYS A 445 7.57 21.46 -23.51
CA LYS A 445 7.12 20.24 -24.20
C LYS A 445 5.64 20.28 -24.59
N LYS A 446 4.79 21.00 -23.84
CA LYS A 446 3.36 21.18 -24.19
C LYS A 446 3.11 22.12 -25.37
N LYS A 447 4.08 22.96 -25.75
CA LYS A 447 3.93 23.89 -26.90
C LYS A 447 4.31 23.28 -28.25
N LYS A 448 5.02 22.14 -28.28
CA LYS A 448 5.47 21.50 -29.53
C LYS A 448 4.64 20.28 -29.96
N GLU A 449 3.65 19.86 -29.18
CA GLU A 449 2.68 18.81 -29.57
C GLU A 449 1.31 19.39 -30.00
N LYS A 450 1.27 20.68 -30.37
CA LYS A 450 0.12 21.34 -31.00
C LYS A 450 0.47 22.08 -32.30
N LEU A 451 1.36 21.49 -33.10
CA LEU A 451 1.53 21.81 -34.51
C LEU A 451 1.52 20.52 -35.34
#